data_AF-A0A957WYP4-F1
#
_entry.id   AF-A0A957WYP4-F1
#
_cell.length_a   1.000
_cell.length_b   1.000
_cell.length_c   1.000
_cell.angle_alpha   90.00
_cell.angle_beta   90.00
_cell.angle_gamma   90.00
#
_symmetry.space_group_name_H-M   'P 1'
#
loop_
_entity.id
_entity.type
_entity.pdbx_description
1 polymer ?
#
loop_
_entity_poly.entity_id
_entity_poly.type
_entity_poly.pdbx_seq_one_letter_code
_entity_poly.pdbx_strand_id
1 'polypeptide(L)'
;QLTQASIHVDVLAEVLQEDDADSFDLLAYLAYDKPLRTRTERALAFRQRETTWLDRQTVEAREVILALLNKYELGGLQEMTNPGVFRVSPFREMGEVRGVINRFGDVQTLRQALSELQQRLYAA
;
A
#
# COMPACT_ATOMS: atom_id res chain seq x y z
N GLN A 1 -3.84 -4.13 16.86
CA GLN A 1 -4.83 -5.17 17.20
C GLN A 1 -4.17 -6.55 17.31
N LEU A 2 -3.32 -7.00 16.37
CA LEU A 2 -2.62 -8.30 16.47
C LEU A 2 -1.45 -8.33 17.47
N THR A 3 -0.66 -7.25 17.55
CA THR A 3 0.47 -7.12 18.48
C THR A 3 0.05 -7.17 19.95
N GLN A 4 -1.20 -6.77 20.24
CA GLN A 4 -1.79 -6.87 21.58
C GLN A 4 -2.07 -8.33 21.98
N ALA A 5 -2.19 -9.22 20.99
CA ALA A 5 -2.25 -10.67 21.17
C ALA A 5 -0.86 -11.33 20.97
N SER A 6 0.23 -10.55 20.99
CA SER A 6 1.61 -10.99 20.75
C SER A 6 1.84 -11.68 19.39
N ILE A 7 1.03 -11.34 18.38
CA ILE A 7 1.22 -11.82 17.00
C ILE A 7 2.03 -10.78 16.25
N HIS A 8 3.26 -11.13 15.92
CA HIS A 8 4.20 -10.32 15.15
C HIS A 8 4.37 -10.92 13.76
N VAL A 9 3.67 -10.36 12.77
CA VAL A 9 3.64 -10.93 11.41
C VAL A 9 5.02 -10.92 10.75
N ASP A 10 5.83 -9.90 11.02
CA ASP A 10 7.20 -9.80 10.48
C ASP A 10 8.09 -10.94 10.99
N VAL A 11 7.91 -11.37 12.25
CA VAL A 11 8.63 -12.52 12.82
C VAL A 11 8.14 -13.83 12.19
N LEU A 12 6.84 -13.94 11.90
CA LEU A 12 6.30 -15.11 11.18
C LEU A 12 6.88 -15.21 9.77
N ALA A 13 7.01 -14.08 9.07
CA ALA A 13 7.62 -14.02 7.75
C ALA A 13 9.08 -14.49 7.79
N GLU A 14 9.87 -14.00 8.73
CA GLU A 14 11.28 -14.38 8.90
C GLU A 14 11.44 -15.88 9.19
N VAL A 15 10.63 -16.44 10.11
CA VAL A 15 10.67 -17.86 10.47
C VAL A 15 10.32 -18.77 9.28
N LEU A 16 9.41 -18.31 8.42
CA LEU A 16 8.98 -19.04 7.23
C LEU A 16 9.86 -18.78 6.01
N GLN A 17 10.84 -17.86 6.11
CA GLN A 17 11.68 -17.38 5.00
C GLN A 17 10.87 -16.71 3.87
N GLU A 18 9.81 -16.00 4.26
CA GLU A 18 8.83 -15.35 3.37
C GLU A 18 8.80 -13.83 3.62
N ASP A 19 9.97 -13.19 3.74
CA ASP A 19 10.12 -11.77 4.10
C ASP A 19 9.38 -10.79 3.16
N ASP A 20 9.16 -11.21 1.91
CA ASP A 20 8.47 -10.42 0.89
C ASP A 20 6.97 -10.68 0.80
N ALA A 21 6.46 -11.68 1.52
CA ALA A 21 5.04 -11.97 1.59
C ALA A 21 4.26 -10.75 2.08
N ASP A 22 3.11 -10.49 1.46
CA ASP A 22 2.16 -9.56 2.03
C ASP A 22 1.63 -10.11 3.37
N SER A 23 1.55 -9.25 4.38
CA SER A 23 1.18 -9.63 5.74
C SER A 23 -0.22 -10.25 5.83
N PHE A 24 -1.16 -9.80 5.00
CA PHE A 24 -2.49 -10.41 4.95
C PHE A 24 -2.44 -11.78 4.29
N ASP A 25 -1.73 -11.92 3.17
CA ASP A 25 -1.55 -13.20 2.49
C ASP A 25 -0.83 -14.23 3.38
N LEU A 26 0.16 -13.81 4.18
CA LEU A 26 0.84 -14.69 5.13
C LEU A 26 -0.12 -15.23 6.20
N LEU A 27 -0.96 -14.37 6.77
CA LEU A 27 -1.98 -14.80 7.72
C LEU A 27 -3.04 -15.69 7.06
N ALA A 28 -3.44 -15.39 5.82
CA ALA A 28 -4.40 -16.20 5.09
C ALA A 28 -3.84 -17.58 4.72
N TYR A 29 -2.55 -17.66 4.38
CA TYR A 29 -1.82 -18.91 4.17
C TYR A 29 -1.81 -19.74 5.46
N LEU A 30 -1.39 -19.15 6.59
CA LEU A 30 -1.31 -19.86 7.87
C LEU A 30 -2.68 -20.33 8.39
N ALA A 31 -3.72 -19.53 8.21
CA ALA A 31 -5.05 -19.85 8.73
C ALA A 31 -5.87 -20.76 7.81
N TYR A 32 -5.66 -20.69 6.48
CA TYR A 32 -6.57 -21.27 5.49
C TYR A 32 -5.89 -21.90 4.28
N ASP A 33 -4.56 -22.09 4.30
CA ASP A 33 -3.77 -22.68 3.21
C ASP A 33 -4.01 -21.99 1.85
N LYS A 34 -4.21 -20.66 1.89
CA LYS A 34 -4.39 -19.83 0.69
C LYS A 34 -3.05 -19.57 0.02
N PRO A 35 -3.03 -19.36 -1.32
CA PRO A 35 -1.80 -19.00 -2.01
C PRO A 35 -1.14 -17.77 -1.39
N LEU A 36 0.13 -17.90 -1.02
CA LEU A 36 0.95 -16.81 -0.55
C LEU A 36 1.30 -15.91 -1.73
N ARG A 37 1.23 -14.59 -1.55
CA ARG A 37 1.66 -13.61 -2.55
C ARG A 37 2.61 -12.62 -1.90
N THR A 38 3.61 -12.24 -2.67
CA THR A 38 4.51 -11.15 -2.31
C THR A 38 3.81 -9.81 -2.44
N ARG A 39 4.35 -8.79 -1.76
CA ARG A 39 3.90 -7.40 -1.89
C ARG A 39 4.00 -6.92 -3.34
N THR A 40 5.06 -7.29 -4.06
CA THR A 40 5.24 -6.97 -5.48
C THR A 40 4.17 -7.62 -6.36
N GLU A 41 3.87 -8.90 -6.17
CA GLU A 41 2.80 -9.58 -6.91
C GLU A 41 1.43 -8.95 -6.65
N ARG A 42 1.15 -8.59 -5.40
CA ARG A 42 -0.09 -7.91 -5.02
C ARG A 42 -0.20 -6.53 -5.68
N ALA A 43 0.88 -5.75 -5.68
CA ALA A 43 0.91 -4.46 -6.35
C ALA A 43 0.79 -4.57 -7.88
N LEU A 44 1.40 -5.59 -8.49
CA LEU A 44 1.27 -5.87 -9.92
C LEU A 44 -0.17 -6.23 -10.28
N ALA A 45 -0.80 -7.13 -9.54
CA ALA A 45 -2.20 -7.52 -9.74
C ALA A 45 -3.14 -6.31 -9.61
N PHE A 46 -2.88 -5.43 -8.63
CA PHE A 46 -3.60 -4.18 -8.49
C PHE A 46 -3.47 -3.28 -9.72
N ARG A 47 -2.25 -3.04 -10.22
CA ARG A 47 -2.03 -2.17 -11.40
C ARG A 47 -2.78 -2.68 -12.62
N GLN A 48 -2.80 -3.99 -12.82
CA GLN A 48 -3.50 -4.62 -13.94
C GLN A 48 -5.01 -4.47 -13.80
N ARG A 49 -5.56 -4.84 -12.63
CA ARG A 49 -7.00 -4.85 -12.38
C ARG A 49 -7.60 -3.44 -12.32
N GLU A 50 -6.92 -2.51 -11.65
CA GLU A 50 -7.47 -1.18 -11.34
C GLU A 50 -7.13 -0.13 -12.41
N THR A 51 -6.74 -0.54 -13.62
CA THR A 51 -6.41 0.36 -14.74
C THR A 51 -7.49 1.42 -14.95
N THR A 52 -8.76 1.03 -15.00
CA THR A 52 -9.89 1.98 -15.17
C THR A 52 -10.02 2.97 -14.01
N TRP A 53 -9.73 2.56 -12.78
CA TRP A 53 -9.78 3.47 -11.62
C TRP A 53 -8.59 4.43 -11.63
N LEU A 54 -7.39 3.95 -11.96
CA LEU A 54 -6.20 4.78 -12.16
C LEU A 54 -6.42 5.79 -13.28
N ASP A 55 -7.07 5.38 -14.37
CA ASP A 55 -7.35 6.22 -15.53
C ASP A 55 -8.30 7.39 -15.26
N ARG A 56 -9.17 7.25 -14.26
CA ARG A 56 -10.07 8.32 -13.81
C ARG A 56 -9.37 9.37 -12.94
N GLN A 57 -8.19 9.07 -12.42
CA GLN A 57 -7.41 10.01 -11.64
C GLN A 57 -6.72 11.01 -12.59
N THR A 58 -6.56 12.25 -12.12
CA THR A 58 -5.66 13.21 -12.79
C THR A 58 -4.26 12.64 -12.86
N VAL A 59 -3.44 13.13 -13.79
CA VAL A 59 -2.06 12.65 -13.98
C VAL A 59 -1.28 12.81 -12.67
N GLU A 60 -1.43 13.95 -12.00
CA GLU A 60 -0.73 14.30 -10.78
C GLU A 60 -1.19 13.45 -9.57
N ALA A 61 -2.48 13.16 -9.44
CA ALA A 61 -3.01 12.29 -8.39
C ALA A 61 -2.57 10.84 -8.61
N ARG A 62 -2.57 10.39 -9.87
CA ARG A 62 -2.10 9.06 -10.26
C ARG A 62 -0.64 8.86 -9.93
N GLU A 63 0.22 9.86 -10.18
CA GLU A 63 1.63 9.81 -9.78
C GLU A 63 1.80 9.55 -8.28
N VAL A 64 1.02 10.22 -7.43
CA VAL A 64 1.05 9.99 -5.98
C VAL A 64 0.61 8.57 -5.64
N ILE A 65 -0.49 8.09 -6.23
CA ILE A 65 -1.02 6.73 -6.01
C ILE A 65 0.01 5.68 -6.36
N LEU A 66 0.65 5.80 -7.53
CA LEU A 66 1.67 4.84 -7.97
C LEU A 66 2.93 4.92 -7.10
N ALA A 67 3.32 6.11 -6.65
CA ALA A 67 4.42 6.27 -5.70
C ALA A 67 4.11 5.63 -4.33
N LEU A 68 2.86 5.73 -3.84
CA LEU A 68 2.44 5.07 -2.60
C LEU A 68 2.42 3.56 -2.75
N LEU A 69 1.99 3.07 -3.92
CA LEU A 69 2.06 1.65 -4.22
C LEU A 69 3.51 1.13 -4.24
N ASN A 70 4.47 1.92 -4.73
CA ASN A 70 5.88 1.57 -4.63
C ASN A 70 6.35 1.51 -3.16
N LYS A 71 5.84 2.38 -2.27
CA LYS A 71 6.14 2.31 -0.82
C LYS A 71 5.56 1.05 -0.19
N TYR A 72 4.36 0.67 -0.62
CA TYR A 72 3.76 -0.60 -0.25
C TYR A 72 4.61 -1.81 -0.69
N GLU A 73 5.17 -1.81 -1.90
CA GLU A 73 6.06 -2.89 -2.36
C GLU A 73 7.30 -3.03 -1.45
N LEU A 74 7.84 -1.93 -0.93
CA LEU A 74 9.03 -1.93 -0.07
C LEU A 74 8.77 -2.34 1.38
N GLY A 75 7.63 -1.93 1.96
CA GLY A 75 7.39 -2.03 3.41
C GLY A 75 5.96 -2.37 3.79
N GLY A 76 5.16 -2.83 2.83
CA GLY A 76 3.75 -3.18 3.03
C GLY A 76 2.88 -1.98 3.40
N LEU A 77 1.71 -2.30 3.97
CA LEU A 77 0.74 -1.31 4.46
C LEU A 77 1.35 -0.32 5.46
N GLN A 78 2.25 -0.79 6.33
CA GLN A 78 2.86 0.06 7.36
C GLN A 78 3.64 1.21 6.72
N GLU A 79 4.47 0.92 5.72
CA GLU A 79 5.26 1.94 5.04
C GLU A 79 4.38 2.86 4.17
N MET A 80 3.38 2.31 3.47
CA MET A 80 2.46 3.10 2.64
C MET A 80 1.60 4.07 3.45
N THR A 81 1.15 3.67 4.64
CA THR A 81 0.23 4.47 5.48
C THR A 81 0.93 5.28 6.55
N ASN A 82 2.26 5.18 6.64
CA ASN A 82 3.06 5.95 7.58
C ASN A 82 2.87 7.46 7.34
N PRO A 83 2.51 8.28 8.35
CA PRO A 83 2.41 9.73 8.19
C PRO A 83 3.70 10.39 7.67
N GLY A 84 4.86 9.79 7.94
CA GLY A 84 6.17 10.21 7.45
C GLY A 84 6.46 9.87 5.99
N VAL A 85 5.62 9.06 5.33
CA VAL A 85 5.84 8.63 3.93
C VAL A 85 6.00 9.83 3.00
N PHE A 86 5.28 10.92 3.26
CA PHE A 86 5.33 12.12 2.43
C PHE A 86 6.61 12.96 2.60
N ARG A 87 7.49 12.64 3.56
CA ARG A 87 8.77 13.34 3.80
C ARG A 87 9.96 12.69 3.08
N VAL A 88 9.73 11.55 2.43
CA VAL A 88 10.75 10.81 1.68
C VAL A 88 10.45 10.89 0.18
N SER A 89 11.44 10.54 -0.63
CA SER A 89 11.29 10.54 -2.09
C SER A 89 10.25 9.51 -2.57
N PRO A 90 9.44 9.81 -3.61
CA PRO A 90 9.42 11.03 -4.41
C PRO A 90 8.57 12.18 -3.83
N PHE A 91 7.89 11.95 -2.71
CA PHE A 91 6.93 12.92 -2.15
C PHE A 91 7.59 14.18 -1.64
N ARG A 92 8.84 14.08 -1.15
CA ARG A 92 9.67 15.24 -0.82
C ARG A 92 9.79 16.18 -2.02
N GLU A 93 10.13 15.63 -3.18
CA GLU A 93 10.25 16.40 -4.43
C GLU A 93 8.89 16.90 -4.93
N MET A 94 7.80 16.24 -4.56
CA MET A 94 6.43 16.69 -4.83
C MET A 94 5.95 17.82 -3.92
N GLY A 95 6.76 18.32 -2.97
CA GLY A 95 6.37 19.36 -2.01
C GLY A 95 5.83 18.82 -0.69
N GLU A 96 6.22 17.61 -0.33
CA GLU A 96 5.79 16.87 0.86
C GLU A 96 4.26 16.77 0.97
N VAL A 97 3.73 16.71 2.19
CA VAL A 97 2.29 16.57 2.47
C VAL A 97 1.47 17.66 1.77
N ARG A 98 1.95 18.91 1.79
CA ARG A 98 1.22 20.04 1.18
C ARG A 98 1.15 19.91 -0.34
N GLY A 99 2.27 19.58 -0.97
CA GLY A 99 2.31 19.38 -2.41
C GLY A 99 1.49 18.17 -2.86
N VAL A 100 1.49 17.09 -2.08
CA VAL A 100 0.61 15.94 -2.31
C VAL A 100 -0.87 16.32 -2.20
N ILE A 101 -1.27 17.07 -1.18
CA ILE A 101 -2.65 17.58 -1.06
C ILE A 101 -3.04 18.40 -2.30
N ASN A 102 -2.16 19.28 -2.77
CA ASN A 102 -2.43 20.11 -3.96
C ASN A 102 -2.62 19.28 -5.22
N ARG A 103 -1.90 18.16 -5.38
CA ARG A 103 -2.05 17.23 -6.51
C ARG A 103 -3.41 16.52 -6.53
N PHE A 104 -4.06 16.40 -5.39
CA PHE A 104 -5.44 15.92 -5.23
C PHE A 104 -6.48 17.05 -5.20
N GLY A 105 -6.06 18.31 -5.24
CA GLY A 105 -6.93 19.48 -5.07
C GLY A 105 -7.21 19.82 -3.61
N ASP A 106 -7.61 18.83 -2.80
CA ASP A 106 -7.85 19.02 -1.38
C ASP A 106 -7.56 17.78 -0.51
N VAL A 107 -7.56 17.99 0.81
CA VAL A 107 -7.24 16.94 1.79
C VAL A 107 -8.30 15.85 1.89
N GLN A 108 -9.57 16.14 1.56
CA GLN A 108 -10.64 15.15 1.63
C GLN A 108 -10.55 14.18 0.47
N THR A 109 -10.27 14.70 -0.72
CA THR A 109 -10.02 13.92 -1.94
C THR A 109 -8.80 13.03 -1.77
N LEU A 110 -7.70 13.54 -1.18
CA LEU A 110 -6.55 12.70 -0.81
C LEU A 110 -6.94 11.57 0.14
N ARG A 111 -7.66 11.87 1.23
CA ARG A 111 -8.08 10.84 2.21
C ARG A 111 -8.97 9.78 1.58
N GLN A 112 -9.91 10.19 0.72
CA GLN A 112 -10.75 9.27 -0.01
C GLN A 112 -9.92 8.38 -0.93
N ALA A 113 -9.01 8.96 -1.71
CA ALA A 113 -8.14 8.20 -2.60
C ALA A 113 -7.24 7.20 -1.85
N LEU A 114 -6.71 7.56 -0.67
CA LEU A 114 -5.95 6.64 0.18
C LEU A 114 -6.81 5.48 0.70
N SER A 115 -8.04 5.77 1.14
CA SER A 115 -8.98 4.75 1.58
C SER A 115 -9.35 3.81 0.43
N GLU A 116 -9.64 4.36 -0.76
CA GLU A 116 -9.97 3.58 -1.95
C GLU A 116 -8.77 2.74 -2.41
N LEU A 117 -7.55 3.29 -2.41
CA LEU A 117 -6.32 2.57 -2.73
C LEU A 117 -6.18 1.34 -1.83
N GLN A 118 -6.28 1.52 -0.51
CA GLN A 118 -6.18 0.41 0.44
C GLN A 118 -7.29 -0.63 0.24
N GLN A 119 -8.54 -0.20 0.07
CA GLN A 119 -9.66 -1.12 -0.18
C GLN A 119 -9.46 -1.91 -1.47
N ARG A 120 -9.06 -1.24 -2.56
CA ARG A 120 -8.83 -1.85 -3.86
C ARG A 120 -7.59 -2.75 -3.89
N LEU A 121 -6.59 -2.51 -3.04
CA LEU A 121 -5.42 -3.38 -2.91
C LEU A 121 -5.78 -4.77 -2.36
N TYR A 122 -6.85 -4.87 -1.57
CA TYR A 122 -7.31 -6.11 -0.93
C TYR A 122 -8.71 -6.56 -1.38
N ALA A 123 -9.37 -5.82 -2.26
CA ALA A 123 -10.60 -6.29 -2.90
C ALA A 123 -10.29 -7.61 -3.64
N ALA A 124 -11.15 -8.62 -3.47
CA ALA A 124 -10.98 -9.93 -4.08
C ALA A 124 -11.19 -9.89 -5.59
#